data_AF-A0A8J3YJT1-F1
#
_entry.id   AF-A0A8J3YJT1-F1
#
_cell.length_a   1.000
_cell.length_b   1.000
_cell.length_c   1.000
_cell.angle_alpha   90.00
_cell.angle_beta   90.00
_cell.angle_gamma   90.00
#
_symmetry.space_group_name_H-M   'P 1'
#
loop_
_entity.id
_entity.type
_entity.pdbx_description
1 polymer ?
#
loop_
_entity_poly.entity_id
_entity_poly.type
_entity_poly.pdbx_seq_one_letter_code
_entity_poly.pdbx_strand_id
1 'polypeptide(L)'
;MAGLLPQLSLEPAPGYKRFVERHFEALRRDARRLTGDELDADAVYGEVLTDVALRWQWFELLRRIPHRADPAERFVGVALARRVARRRVEVPAETSREIRFEVTPVPSDGPVDTITTWPSAGWYPEAFVIDPAPPTRTAAPAPAATSAAVRIAAVRPLPPSGPSPGLDAVIAWLNAYSTWVRCRRIAAAAVIAVVAVVLIRLRGLGA
;
A
#
# COMPACT_ATOMS: atom_id res chain seq x y z
N MET A 1 -8.69 29.46 -21.85
CA MET A 1 -9.02 29.11 -20.45
C MET A 1 -8.49 27.71 -20.10
N ALA A 2 -7.16 27.53 -20.01
CA ALA A 2 -6.52 26.20 -19.88
C ALA A 2 -5.96 25.90 -18.48
N GLY A 3 -6.33 26.67 -17.45
CA GLY A 3 -5.67 26.64 -16.12
C GLY A 3 -6.55 26.23 -14.93
N LEU A 4 -7.73 25.66 -15.15
CA LEU A 4 -8.67 25.38 -14.05
C LEU A 4 -8.54 23.98 -13.43
N LEU A 5 -7.81 23.08 -14.08
CA LEU A 5 -7.59 21.75 -13.51
C LEU A 5 -6.38 21.79 -12.57
N PRO A 6 -6.56 21.43 -11.28
CA PRO A 6 -5.48 21.39 -10.32
C PRO A 6 -4.38 20.44 -10.80
N GLN A 7 -3.19 20.98 -11.08
CA GLN A 7 -2.02 20.17 -11.43
C GLN A 7 -1.36 19.72 -10.13
N LEU A 8 -1.25 18.41 -9.93
CA LEU A 8 -0.50 17.87 -8.80
C LEU A 8 1.00 17.94 -9.17
N SER A 9 1.78 18.69 -8.40
CA SER A 9 3.24 18.74 -8.55
C SER A 9 3.87 17.42 -8.10
N LEU A 10 5.07 17.12 -8.61
CA LEU A 10 5.86 15.98 -8.12
C LEU A 10 6.27 16.18 -6.65
N GLU A 11 6.55 17.42 -6.25
CA GLU A 11 6.90 17.75 -4.87
C GLU A 11 5.64 18.01 -4.02
N PRO A 12 5.58 17.52 -2.76
CA PRO A 12 4.44 17.78 -1.89
C PRO A 12 4.29 19.26 -1.57
N ALA A 13 3.03 19.73 -1.58
CA ALA A 13 2.72 21.10 -1.19
C ALA A 13 3.23 21.40 0.24
N PRO A 14 3.84 22.56 0.50
CA PRO A 14 4.35 22.89 1.85
C PRO A 14 3.26 22.87 2.93
N GLY A 15 2.02 23.25 2.57
CA GLY A 15 0.88 23.18 3.47
C GLY A 15 0.52 21.75 3.86
N TYR A 16 0.65 20.80 2.94
CA TYR A 16 0.39 19.39 3.18
C TYR A 16 1.44 18.79 4.11
N LYS A 17 2.74 19.07 3.87
CA LYS A 17 3.83 18.61 4.76
C LYS A 17 3.58 19.05 6.21
N ARG A 18 3.31 20.34 6.43
CA ARG A 18 2.98 20.89 7.75
C ARG A 18 1.74 20.27 8.38
N PHE A 19 0.73 19.96 7.56
CA PHE A 19 -0.47 19.28 8.03
C PHE A 19 -0.15 17.87 8.53
N VAL A 20 0.61 17.09 7.75
CA VAL A 20 1.02 15.73 8.14
C VAL A 20 1.87 15.80 9.40
N GLU A 21 2.91 16.64 9.46
CA GLU A 21 3.76 16.81 10.65
C GLU A 21 2.96 17.07 11.93
N ARG A 22 1.90 17.86 11.85
CA ARG A 22 1.05 18.18 13.00
C ARG A 22 0.14 17.03 13.43
N HIS A 23 -0.42 16.28 12.48
CA HIS A 23 -1.47 15.28 12.75
C HIS A 23 -0.94 13.84 12.76
N PHE A 24 0.32 13.62 12.37
CA PHE A 24 0.95 12.32 12.19
C PHE A 24 0.74 11.40 13.40
N GLU A 25 1.20 11.83 14.57
CA GLU A 25 1.17 11.02 15.78
C GLU A 25 -0.26 10.73 16.27
N ALA A 26 -1.15 11.71 16.16
CA ALA A 26 -2.56 11.52 16.51
C ALA A 26 -3.22 10.49 15.58
N LEU A 27 -3.01 10.63 14.28
CA LEU A 27 -3.58 9.74 13.27
C LEU A 27 -3.07 8.31 13.43
N ARG A 28 -1.77 8.13 13.71
CA ARG A 28 -1.18 6.81 13.92
C ARG A 28 -1.70 6.15 15.20
N ARG A 29 -1.85 6.92 16.27
CA ARG A 29 -2.45 6.45 17.54
C ARG A 29 -3.89 6.00 17.32
N ASP A 30 -4.68 6.78 16.59
CA ASP A 30 -6.07 6.45 16.27
C ASP A 30 -6.19 5.24 15.37
N ALA A 31 -5.32 5.11 14.36
CA ALA A 31 -5.24 3.94 13.49
C ALA A 31 -4.95 2.67 14.31
N ARG A 32 -3.89 2.68 15.13
CA ARG A 32 -3.53 1.57 16.03
C ARG A 32 -4.67 1.18 16.97
N ARG A 33 -5.36 2.17 17.53
CA ARG A 33 -6.51 1.93 18.41
C ARG A 33 -7.66 1.23 17.68
N LEU A 34 -7.87 1.53 16.39
CA LEU A 34 -8.98 1.00 15.61
C LEU A 34 -8.68 -0.36 14.95
N THR A 35 -7.42 -0.62 14.60
CA THR A 35 -6.98 -1.87 13.96
C THR A 35 -6.55 -2.92 14.97
N GLY A 36 -5.96 -2.53 16.10
CA GLY A 36 -5.42 -3.46 17.10
C GLY A 36 -4.07 -4.09 16.73
N ASP A 37 -3.71 -4.06 15.44
CA ASP A 37 -2.40 -4.47 14.92
C ASP A 37 -1.64 -3.27 14.33
N GLU A 38 -0.32 -3.23 14.56
CA GLU A 38 0.58 -2.16 14.15
C GLU A 38 0.83 -2.17 12.64
N LEU A 39 0.96 -3.36 12.02
CA LEU A 39 1.15 -3.47 10.57
C LEU A 39 -0.09 -3.00 9.82
N ASP A 40 -1.28 -3.40 10.27
CA ASP A 40 -2.53 -2.90 9.74
C ASP A 40 -2.70 -1.40 9.96
N ALA A 41 -2.28 -0.88 11.12
CA ALA A 41 -2.36 0.55 11.42
C ALA A 41 -1.54 1.38 10.44
N ASP A 42 -0.29 0.99 10.19
CA ASP A 42 0.61 1.71 9.29
C ASP A 42 0.09 1.69 7.85
N ALA A 43 -0.50 0.57 7.41
CA ALA A 43 -1.09 0.47 6.09
C ALA A 43 -2.38 1.32 5.93
N VAL A 44 -3.29 1.28 6.91
CA VAL A 44 -4.50 2.13 6.93
C VAL A 44 -4.12 3.61 6.97
N TYR A 45 -3.14 3.96 7.78
CA TYR A 45 -2.61 5.32 7.89
C TYR A 45 -2.08 5.83 6.54
N GLY A 46 -1.25 5.05 5.85
CA GLY A 46 -0.72 5.43 4.53
C GLY A 46 -1.80 5.63 3.46
N GLU A 47 -2.85 4.81 3.49
CA GLU A 47 -4.02 4.98 2.60
C GLU A 47 -4.78 6.28 2.89
N VAL A 48 -5.01 6.61 4.17
CA VAL A 48 -5.68 7.85 4.57
C VAL A 48 -4.88 9.07 4.14
N LEU A 49 -3.56 9.07 4.33
CA LEU A 49 -2.72 10.17 3.85
C LEU A 49 -2.78 10.32 2.33
N THR A 50 -2.80 9.20 1.60
CA THR A 50 -2.93 9.22 0.14
C THR A 50 -4.27 9.87 -0.27
N ASP A 51 -5.37 9.54 0.41
CA ASP A 51 -6.69 10.13 0.18
C ASP A 51 -6.73 11.64 0.49
N VAL A 52 -5.99 12.09 1.52
CA VAL A 52 -5.84 13.52 1.86
C VAL A 52 -5.02 14.24 0.79
N ALA A 53 -3.88 13.67 0.38
CA ALA A 53 -3.00 14.25 -0.63
C ALA A 53 -3.73 14.45 -1.97
N LEU A 54 -4.54 13.48 -2.39
CA LEU A 54 -5.38 13.57 -3.60
C LEU A 54 -6.35 14.75 -3.58
N ARG A 55 -6.79 15.18 -2.38
CA ARG A 55 -7.78 16.25 -2.20
C ARG A 55 -7.17 17.53 -1.65
N TRP A 56 -5.85 17.61 -1.51
CA TRP A 56 -5.19 18.72 -0.82
C TRP A 56 -5.50 20.08 -1.43
N GLN A 57 -5.46 20.20 -2.76
CA GLN A 57 -5.76 21.46 -3.46
C GLN A 57 -7.19 21.94 -3.23
N TRP A 58 -8.14 21.00 -3.04
CA TRP A 58 -9.51 21.33 -2.67
C TRP A 58 -9.60 21.86 -1.23
N PHE A 59 -8.85 21.28 -0.30
CA PHE A 59 -8.78 21.78 1.07
C PHE A 59 -8.14 23.16 1.15
N GLU A 60 -7.09 23.43 0.37
CA GLU A 60 -6.50 24.78 0.27
C GLU A 60 -7.50 25.80 -0.28
N LEU A 61 -8.33 25.40 -1.24
CA LEU A 61 -9.40 26.26 -1.75
C LEU A 61 -10.46 26.52 -0.67
N LEU A 62 -10.92 25.47 0.02
CA LEU A 62 -11.91 25.58 1.09
C LEU A 62 -11.41 26.40 2.28
N ARG A 63 -10.10 26.37 2.57
CA ARG A 63 -9.47 27.19 3.62
C ARG A 63 -9.57 28.69 3.36
N ARG A 64 -9.78 29.11 2.11
CA ARG A 64 -10.01 30.52 1.78
C ARG A 64 -11.39 31.02 2.18
N ILE A 65 -12.31 30.12 2.55
CA ILE A 65 -13.64 30.46 3.01
C ILE A 65 -13.58 30.73 4.52
N PRO A 66 -13.76 31.98 4.98
CA PRO A 66 -13.76 32.29 6.40
C PRO A 66 -14.92 31.58 7.11
N HIS A 67 -14.71 31.13 8.35
CA HIS A 67 -15.68 30.49 9.27
C HIS A 67 -15.87 28.97 9.21
N ARG A 68 -15.00 28.20 8.54
CA ARG A 68 -15.01 26.73 8.67
C ARG A 68 -13.81 26.22 9.46
N ALA A 69 -14.08 25.30 10.40
CA ALA A 69 -13.07 24.43 11.00
C ALA A 69 -12.25 23.72 9.91
N ASP A 70 -11.01 23.33 10.23
CA ASP A 70 -10.08 22.77 9.24
C ASP A 70 -10.72 21.57 8.51
N PRO A 71 -11.04 21.70 7.20
CA PRO A 71 -11.77 20.67 6.48
C PRO A 71 -10.94 19.39 6.32
N ALA A 72 -9.60 19.50 6.32
CA ALA A 72 -8.71 18.36 6.20
C ALA A 72 -8.77 17.49 7.46
N GLU A 73 -8.80 18.10 8.64
CA GLU A 73 -8.87 17.39 9.92
C GLU A 73 -10.16 16.56 10.04
N ARG A 74 -11.32 17.21 9.75
CA ARG A 74 -12.61 16.50 9.72
C ARG A 74 -12.61 15.37 8.69
N PHE A 75 -12.00 15.60 7.53
CA PHE A 75 -11.93 14.60 6.48
C PHE A 75 -11.09 13.38 6.91
N VAL A 76 -9.95 13.59 7.59
CA VAL A 76 -9.07 12.51 8.06
C VAL A 76 -9.83 11.52 8.96
N GLY A 77 -10.60 12.00 9.93
CA GLY A 77 -11.38 11.12 10.81
C GLY A 77 -12.41 10.27 10.04
N VAL A 78 -13.10 10.88 9.07
CA VAL A 78 -14.07 10.16 8.21
C VAL A 78 -13.38 9.14 7.30
N ALA A 79 -12.24 9.51 6.71
CA ALA A 79 -11.48 8.64 5.84
C ALA A 79 -10.93 7.43 6.61
N LEU A 80 -10.37 7.66 7.80
CA LEU A 80 -9.88 6.61 8.69
C LEU A 80 -10.99 5.62 9.04
N ALA A 81 -12.12 6.10 9.54
CA ALA A 81 -13.26 5.24 9.91
C ALA A 81 -13.75 4.41 8.72
N ARG A 82 -13.82 5.01 7.52
CA ARG A 82 -14.23 4.32 6.29
C ARG A 82 -13.23 3.23 5.88
N ARG A 83 -11.92 3.49 5.99
CA ARG A 83 -10.87 2.53 5.61
C ARG A 83 -10.82 1.34 6.55
N VAL A 84 -10.91 1.58 7.86
CA VAL A 84 -11.01 0.51 8.87
C VAL A 84 -12.26 -0.34 8.62
N ALA A 85 -13.41 0.29 8.39
CA ALA A 85 -14.64 -0.44 8.10
C ALA A 85 -14.52 -1.31 6.84
N ARG A 86 -13.89 -0.79 5.77
CA ARG A 86 -13.66 -1.56 4.55
C ARG A 86 -12.77 -2.77 4.78
N ARG A 87 -11.64 -2.61 5.48
CA ARG A 87 -10.73 -3.72 5.77
C ARG A 87 -11.39 -4.83 6.57
N ARG A 88 -12.23 -4.49 7.54
CA ARG A 88 -13.00 -5.48 8.31
C ARG A 88 -13.94 -6.33 7.45
N VAL A 89 -14.38 -5.81 6.30
CA VAL A 89 -15.19 -6.57 5.33
C VAL A 89 -14.30 -7.40 4.40
N GLU A 90 -13.13 -6.88 4.03
CA GLU A 90 -12.21 -7.52 3.10
C GLU A 90 -11.42 -8.68 3.70
N VAL A 91 -11.12 -8.67 5.01
CA VAL A 91 -10.57 -9.83 5.73
C VAL A 91 -11.73 -10.81 5.93
N PRO A 92 -11.87 -11.84 5.09
CA PRO A 92 -12.92 -12.82 5.29
C PRO A 92 -12.56 -13.56 6.59
N ALA A 93 -13.56 -14.01 7.35
CA ALA A 93 -13.36 -14.90 8.50
C ALA A 93 -12.55 -16.19 8.17
N GLU A 94 -12.24 -16.39 6.89
CA GLU A 94 -11.45 -17.47 6.33
C GLU A 94 -9.97 -17.47 6.76
N THR A 95 -9.40 -16.35 7.25
CA THR A 95 -8.05 -16.35 7.86
C THR A 95 -8.05 -16.89 9.30
N SER A 96 -9.22 -17.19 9.87
CA SER A 96 -9.35 -18.11 11.01
C SER A 96 -9.45 -19.58 10.57
N ARG A 97 -9.15 -19.93 9.32
CA ARG A 97 -8.49 -21.22 9.08
C ARG A 97 -7.11 -21.13 9.72
N GLU A 98 -7.10 -21.43 11.02
CA GLU A 98 -5.97 -21.91 11.78
C GLU A 98 -5.03 -22.64 10.81
N ILE A 99 -3.93 -21.98 10.43
CA ILE A 99 -2.75 -22.69 9.96
C ILE A 99 -2.31 -23.43 11.21
N ARG A 100 -2.97 -24.56 11.48
CA ARG A 100 -2.53 -25.53 12.46
C ARG A 100 -1.22 -26.01 11.88
N PHE A 101 -0.13 -25.43 12.35
CA PHE A 101 1.18 -26.02 12.23
C PHE A 101 1.07 -27.34 12.98
N GLU A 102 0.71 -28.39 12.25
CA GLU A 102 0.88 -29.75 12.70
C GLU A 102 2.39 -29.92 12.78
N VAL A 103 2.95 -29.62 13.95
CA VAL A 103 4.32 -29.93 14.29
C VAL A 103 4.37 -31.45 14.33
N THR A 104 4.64 -32.07 13.18
CA THR A 104 4.97 -33.49 13.13
C THR A 104 6.17 -33.67 14.06
N PRO A 105 6.05 -34.41 15.17
CA PRO A 105 7.21 -34.71 15.99
C PRO A 105 8.19 -35.47 15.10
N VAL A 106 9.36 -34.89 14.87
CA VAL A 106 10.46 -35.58 14.20
C VAL A 106 10.82 -36.79 15.09
N PRO A 107 10.78 -38.03 14.58
CA PRO A 107 11.17 -39.20 15.36
C PRO A 107 12.62 -39.03 15.84
N SER A 108 12.79 -38.90 17.15
CA SER A 108 14.08 -38.72 17.81
C SER A 108 14.70 -40.07 18.15
N ASP A 109 14.98 -40.90 17.14
CA ASP A 109 15.69 -42.18 17.31
C ASP A 109 17.18 -42.10 16.90
N GLY A 110 17.73 -40.89 16.81
CA GLY A 110 19.16 -40.65 16.64
C GLY A 110 19.89 -40.47 17.98
N PRO A 111 21.13 -40.95 18.13
CA PRO A 111 21.91 -40.76 19.36
C PRO A 111 22.10 -39.26 19.66
N VAL A 112 21.75 -38.89 20.90
CA VAL A 112 21.82 -37.54 21.45
C VAL A 112 23.28 -37.19 21.74
N ASP A 113 24.06 -36.93 20.69
CA ASP A 113 25.43 -36.44 20.82
C ASP A 113 25.77 -35.50 19.65
N THR A 114 25.01 -34.41 19.49
CA THR A 114 25.56 -33.18 18.89
C THR A 114 24.78 -31.96 19.38
N ILE A 115 25.24 -31.34 20.47
CA ILE A 115 24.92 -29.94 20.77
C ILE A 115 25.67 -29.11 19.73
N THR A 116 25.02 -28.76 18.62
CA THR A 116 25.54 -27.76 17.69
C THR A 116 25.30 -26.38 18.31
N THR A 117 26.28 -25.91 19.06
CA THR A 117 26.46 -24.49 19.34
C THR A 117 26.60 -23.77 17.99
N TRP A 118 25.82 -22.70 17.79
CA TRP A 118 25.92 -21.88 16.59
C TRP A 118 27.29 -21.19 16.55
N PRO A 119 28.14 -21.42 15.53
CA PRO A 119 29.37 -20.68 15.41
C PRO A 119 29.06 -19.30 14.83
N SER A 120 29.27 -18.28 15.64
CA SER A 120 29.44 -16.91 15.17
C SER A 120 30.71 -16.81 14.32
N ALA A 121 30.53 -16.22 13.12
CA ALA A 121 31.55 -15.74 12.19
C ALA A 121 32.17 -16.76 11.21
N GLY A 122 31.99 -16.48 9.92
CA GLY A 122 32.81 -17.04 8.83
C GLY A 122 32.01 -17.60 7.67
N TRP A 123 31.81 -16.78 6.62
CA TRP A 123 31.83 -17.14 5.20
C TRP A 123 31.33 -18.54 4.75
N TYR A 124 30.30 -18.56 3.88
CA TYR A 124 30.05 -19.67 2.94
C TYR A 124 31.37 -20.12 2.28
N PRO A 125 31.65 -21.44 2.15
CA PRO A 125 31.21 -22.18 0.95
C PRO A 125 30.90 -23.69 1.12
N GLU A 126 30.20 -24.21 0.11
CA GLU A 126 30.21 -25.58 -0.45
C GLU A 126 30.02 -26.82 0.45
N ALA A 127 28.79 -27.36 0.46
CA ALA A 127 28.44 -28.73 0.03
C ALA A 127 27.06 -29.11 0.61
N PHE A 128 25.98 -28.64 -0.03
CA PHE A 128 24.65 -29.14 0.25
C PHE A 128 24.37 -30.31 -0.70
N VAL A 129 24.73 -31.53 -0.30
CA VAL A 129 24.37 -32.75 -1.03
C VAL A 129 22.93 -33.11 -0.62
N ILE A 130 21.97 -32.74 -1.47
CA ILE A 130 20.61 -33.27 -1.40
C ILE A 130 20.63 -34.62 -2.10
N ASP A 131 20.43 -35.70 -1.35
CA ASP A 131 20.14 -37.02 -1.92
C ASP A 131 18.67 -37.02 -2.41
N PRO A 132 18.39 -37.17 -3.72
CA PRO A 132 17.03 -37.04 -4.23
C PRO A 132 16.21 -38.30 -3.96
N ALA A 133 15.26 -38.21 -3.03
CA ALA A 133 14.13 -39.13 -2.99
C ALA A 133 13.32 -39.06 -4.31
N PRO A 134 12.75 -40.18 -4.80
CA PRO A 134 12.04 -40.20 -6.07
C PRO A 134 10.83 -39.26 -6.04
N PRO A 135 10.62 -38.40 -7.06
CA PRO A 135 9.60 -37.37 -7.00
C PRO A 135 8.21 -38.00 -7.08
N THR A 136 7.46 -37.94 -5.99
CA THR A 136 6.01 -37.90 -6.05
C THR A 136 5.65 -36.63 -6.83
N ARG A 137 5.11 -36.78 -8.06
CA ARG A 137 4.60 -35.66 -8.88
C ARG A 137 3.36 -35.06 -8.20
N THR A 138 3.59 -34.28 -7.15
CA THR A 138 2.64 -33.26 -6.73
C THR A 138 2.73 -32.16 -7.77
N ALA A 139 1.65 -31.94 -8.53
CA ALA A 139 1.58 -30.86 -9.50
C ALA A 139 1.90 -29.55 -8.79
N ALA A 140 3.10 -29.01 -9.05
CA ALA A 140 3.52 -27.74 -8.48
C ALA A 140 2.52 -26.66 -8.92
N PRO A 141 1.95 -25.86 -8.00
CA PRO A 141 1.15 -24.72 -8.41
C PRO A 141 2.01 -23.84 -9.30
N ALA A 142 1.47 -23.47 -10.46
CA ALA A 142 2.17 -22.62 -11.42
C ALA A 142 2.74 -21.40 -10.68
N PRO A 143 4.02 -21.02 -10.90
CA PRO A 143 4.61 -19.90 -10.21
C PRO A 143 3.77 -18.66 -10.52
N ALA A 144 3.04 -18.18 -9.52
CA ALA A 144 2.40 -16.89 -9.60
C ALA A 144 3.49 -15.90 -10.02
N ALA A 145 3.27 -15.20 -11.14
CA ALA A 145 4.21 -14.23 -11.69
C ALA A 145 4.45 -13.13 -10.65
N THR A 146 5.40 -13.36 -9.75
CA THR A 146 5.80 -12.42 -8.72
C THR A 146 6.53 -11.30 -9.45
N SER A 147 5.82 -10.17 -9.55
CA SER A 147 6.29 -8.93 -10.17
C SER A 147 7.74 -8.65 -9.76
N ALA A 148 8.57 -8.20 -10.69
CA ALA A 148 9.97 -7.84 -10.41
C ALA A 148 10.11 -6.88 -9.22
N ALA A 149 9.09 -6.06 -8.95
CA ALA A 149 9.02 -5.20 -7.77
C ALA A 149 9.02 -5.99 -6.44
N VAL A 150 8.31 -7.12 -6.35
CA VAL A 150 8.28 -7.98 -5.16
C VAL A 150 9.65 -8.62 -4.93
N ARG A 151 10.31 -9.05 -6.01
CA ARG A 151 11.67 -9.59 -5.92
C ARG A 151 12.67 -8.54 -5.47
N ILE A 152 12.60 -7.32 -6.00
CA ILE A 152 13.49 -6.22 -5.58
C ILE A 152 13.23 -5.80 -4.12
N ALA A 153 11.97 -5.79 -3.68
CA ALA A 153 11.62 -5.49 -2.29
C ALA A 153 12.18 -6.52 -1.30
N ALA A 154 12.27 -7.79 -1.69
CA ALA A 154 12.80 -8.86 -0.84
C ALA A 154 14.33 -8.77 -0.62
N VAL A 155 15.09 -8.20 -1.56
CA VAL A 155 16.57 -8.15 -1.47
C VAL A 155 17.10 -6.84 -0.88
N ARG A 156 16.24 -5.83 -0.69
CA ARG A 156 16.66 -4.54 -0.14
C ARG A 156 16.18 -4.44 1.31
N PRO A 157 17.04 -4.73 2.31
CA PRO A 157 16.72 -4.40 3.69
C PRO A 157 16.52 -2.89 3.74
N LEU A 158 15.27 -2.47 3.93
CA LEU A 158 14.97 -1.07 4.20
C LEU A 158 15.71 -0.73 5.49
N PRO A 159 16.48 0.38 5.52
CA PRO A 159 17.04 0.83 6.78
C PRO A 159 15.90 0.96 7.79
N PRO A 160 16.09 0.56 9.06
CA PRO A 160 15.13 0.77 10.14
C PRO A 160 15.02 2.27 10.39
N SER A 161 14.42 2.96 9.46
CA SER A 161 14.13 4.37 9.52
C SER A 161 12.92 4.43 10.42
N GLY A 162 13.11 4.99 11.61
CA GLY A 162 11.97 5.30 12.46
C GLY A 162 10.92 6.06 11.65
N PRO A 163 9.63 5.86 11.96
CA PRO A 163 8.53 6.50 11.25
C PRO A 163 8.76 8.01 11.25
N SER A 164 9.02 8.57 10.07
CA SER A 164 9.28 10.00 9.93
C SER A 164 8.10 10.65 9.20
N PRO A 165 7.43 11.64 9.81
CA PRO A 165 6.24 12.27 9.22
C PRO A 165 6.51 12.82 7.82
N GLY A 166 7.71 13.37 7.61
CA GLY A 166 8.12 13.92 6.32
C GLY A 166 8.25 12.86 5.21
N LEU A 167 8.84 11.70 5.51
CA LEU A 167 8.96 10.61 4.53
C LEU A 167 7.59 10.05 4.17
N ASP A 168 6.73 9.83 5.16
CA ASP A 168 5.39 9.29 4.92
C ASP A 168 4.51 10.28 4.15
N ALA A 169 4.66 11.59 4.41
CA ALA A 169 4.04 12.62 3.60
C ALA A 169 4.48 12.51 2.13
N VAL A 170 5.77 12.34 1.86
CA VAL A 170 6.31 12.19 0.49
C VAL A 170 5.80 10.93 -0.18
N ILE A 171 5.83 9.79 0.52
CA ILE A 171 5.34 8.51 -0.02
C ILE A 171 3.85 8.61 -0.36
N ALA A 172 3.04 9.14 0.56
CA ALA A 172 1.61 9.34 0.32
C ALA A 172 1.35 10.31 -0.85
N TRP A 173 2.15 11.38 -0.98
CA TRP A 173 2.04 12.31 -2.11
C TRP A 173 2.40 11.67 -3.45
N LEU A 174 3.45 10.85 -3.50
CA LEU A 174 3.84 10.11 -4.70
C LEU A 174 2.76 9.09 -5.10
N ASN A 175 2.18 8.39 -4.13
CA ASN A 175 1.05 7.48 -4.37
C ASN A 175 -0.16 8.24 -4.91
N ALA A 176 -0.48 9.40 -4.34
CA ALA A 176 -1.54 10.28 -4.82
C ALA A 176 -1.26 10.77 -6.26
N TYR A 177 -0.04 11.20 -6.55
CA TYR A 177 0.37 11.61 -7.90
C TYR A 177 0.19 10.47 -8.92
N SER A 178 0.65 9.25 -8.58
CA SER A 178 0.51 8.10 -9.47
C SER A 178 -0.96 7.75 -9.75
N THR A 179 -1.81 7.82 -8.72
CA THR A 179 -3.25 7.60 -8.82
C THR A 179 -3.91 8.66 -9.68
N TRP A 180 -3.56 9.93 -9.47
CA TRP A 180 -4.07 11.05 -10.26
C TRP A 180 -3.71 10.92 -11.74
N VAL A 181 -2.46 10.56 -12.06
CA VAL A 181 -2.03 10.34 -13.46
C VAL A 181 -2.85 9.22 -14.12
N ARG A 182 -3.11 8.10 -13.41
CA ARG A 182 -3.94 7.00 -13.93
C ARG A 182 -5.38 7.44 -14.16
N CYS A 183 -6.01 8.07 -13.18
CA CYS A 183 -7.38 8.56 -13.31
C CYS A 183 -7.51 9.59 -14.43
N ARG A 184 -6.53 10.49 -14.60
CA ARG A 184 -6.50 11.46 -15.69
C ARG A 184 -6.41 10.78 -17.06
N ARG A 185 -5.58 9.75 -17.20
CA ARG A 185 -5.47 8.96 -18.43
C ARG A 185 -6.78 8.23 -18.76
N ILE A 186 -7.41 7.60 -17.76
CA ILE A 186 -8.70 6.91 -17.93
C ILE A 186 -9.80 7.91 -18.32
N ALA A 187 -9.88 9.05 -17.65
CA ALA A 187 -10.86 10.09 -17.97
C ALA A 187 -10.65 10.65 -19.38
N ALA A 188 -9.40 10.92 -19.79
CA ALA A 188 -9.10 11.36 -21.15
C ALA A 188 -9.51 10.31 -22.20
N ALA A 189 -9.21 9.03 -21.97
CA ALA A 189 -9.62 7.95 -22.85
C ALA A 189 -11.15 7.85 -22.96
N ALA A 190 -11.88 7.98 -21.84
CA ALA A 190 -13.33 7.98 -21.83
C ALA A 190 -13.92 9.16 -22.63
N VAL A 191 -13.36 10.37 -22.48
CA VAL A 191 -13.79 11.54 -23.26
C VAL A 191 -13.55 11.32 -24.76
N ILE A 192 -12.38 10.80 -25.14
CA ILE A 192 -12.07 10.49 -26.54
C ILE A 192 -13.06 9.47 -27.10
N ALA A 193 -13.39 8.42 -26.34
CA ALA A 193 -14.37 7.41 -26.75
C ALA A 193 -15.76 8.03 -26.98
N VAL A 194 -16.23 8.89 -26.07
CA VAL A 194 -17.51 9.60 -26.20
C VAL A 194 -17.50 10.48 -27.47
N VAL A 195 -16.44 11.25 -27.69
CA VAL A 195 -16.31 12.10 -28.89
C VAL A 195 -16.31 11.27 -30.17
N ALA A 196 -15.59 10.14 -30.20
CA ALA A 196 -15.57 9.24 -31.34
C ALA A 196 -16.97 8.69 -31.66
N VAL A 197 -17.72 8.25 -30.64
CA VAL A 197 -19.11 7.77 -30.80
C VAL A 197 -20.00 8.86 -31.36
N VAL A 198 -19.91 10.09 -30.85
CA VAL A 198 -20.68 11.23 -31.36
C VAL A 198 -20.36 11.51 -32.82
N LEU A 199 -19.07 11.52 -33.20
CA LEU A 199 -18.66 11.75 -34.59
C LEU A 199 -19.15 10.65 -35.54
N ILE A 200 -19.13 9.38 -35.11
CA ILE A 200 -19.66 8.25 -35.88
C ILE A 200 -21.18 8.43 -36.09
N ARG A 201 -21.92 8.80 -35.04
CA ARG A 201 -23.37 9.04 -35.11
C ARG A 201 -23.73 10.19 -36.04
N LEU A 202 -22.97 11.30 -36.00
CA LEU A 202 -23.18 12.45 -36.88
C LEU A 202 -22.89 12.12 -38.35
N ARG A 203 -21.86 11.31 -38.62
CA ARG A 203 -21.57 10.85 -39.99
C ARG A 203 -22.65 9.94 -40.56
N GLY A 204 -23.26 9.09 -39.72
CA GLY A 204 -24.33 8.19 -40.15
C GLY A 204 -25.67 8.87 -40.44
N LEU A 205 -25.88 10.12 -40.02
CA LEU A 205 -27.11 10.89 -40.29
C LEU A 205 -27.05 11.68 -41.61
N GLY A 206 -25.87 11.82 -42.20
CA GLY A 206 -25.67 12.54 -43.47
C GLY A 206 -25.64 11.65 -44.70
N ALA A 207 -25.87 10.34 -44.54
CA ALA A 207 -25.98 9.35 -45.60
C ALA A 207 -27.44 8.84 -45.67
#